data_AF-A0A0G1TNK7-F1
#
_entry.id   AF-A0A0G1TNK7-F1
#
_cell.length_a   1.000
_cell.length_b   1.000
_cell.length_c   1.000
_cell.angle_alpha   90.00
_cell.angle_beta   90.00
_cell.angle_gamma   90.00
#
_symmetry.space_group_name_H-M   'P 1'
#
loop_
_entity.id
_entity.type
_entity.pdbx_description
1 polymer ?
#
loop_
_entity_poly.entity_id
_entity_poly.type
_entity_poly.pdbx_seq_one_letter_code
_entity_poly.pdbx_strand_id
1 'polypeptide(L)'
;MLSIFGNIENPFDTLSPGSSYTTSTDPGGGLFILLNNLLKLSIVIASIYAFINIIIAGYGFLSTTEPKEIGKAWSRIWNAMIGLLFIAGSFVLAAIFGYIIFGDPSALLVPKVYGP
;
A
#
# COMPACT_ATOMS: atom_id res chain seq x y z
N MET A 1 -22.45 -18.07 -36.53
CA MET A 1 -23.92 -17.92 -36.64
C MET A 1 -24.35 -16.76 -35.74
N LEU A 2 -24.95 -15.72 -36.34
CA LEU A 2 -25.70 -14.58 -35.78
C LEU A 2 -24.98 -13.60 -34.81
N SER A 3 -24.30 -12.60 -35.40
CA SER A 3 -23.90 -11.32 -34.79
C SER A 3 -25.09 -10.34 -34.69
N ILE A 4 -26.20 -10.74 -34.07
CA ILE A 4 -27.43 -9.91 -33.97
C ILE A 4 -27.41 -8.96 -32.77
N PHE A 5 -26.49 -9.20 -31.83
CA PHE A 5 -26.09 -8.26 -30.80
C PHE A 5 -24.62 -7.93 -31.07
N GLY A 6 -24.29 -6.65 -31.18
CA GLY A 6 -22.90 -6.21 -31.33
C GLY A 6 -22.03 -6.74 -30.19
N ASN A 7 -20.71 -6.68 -30.35
CA ASN A 7 -19.77 -7.09 -29.33
C ASN A 7 -20.12 -6.36 -28.01
N ILE A 8 -20.55 -7.09 -26.99
CA ILE A 8 -20.79 -6.50 -25.67
C ILE A 8 -19.42 -6.32 -25.03
N GLU A 9 -18.78 -5.22 -25.40
CA GLU A 9 -17.57 -4.76 -24.73
C GLU A 9 -17.92 -4.30 -23.32
N ASN A 10 -17.05 -4.65 -22.38
CA ASN A 10 -17.20 -4.22 -21.00
C ASN A 10 -17.23 -2.68 -20.97
N PRO A 11 -18.29 -2.04 -20.45
CA PRO A 11 -18.41 -0.59 -20.44
C PRO A 11 -17.30 0.11 -19.64
N PHE A 12 -16.57 -0.62 -18.79
CA PHE A 12 -15.41 -0.09 -18.09
C PHE A 12 -14.14 -0.01 -18.94
N ASP A 13 -14.08 -0.73 -20.07
CA ASP A 13 -12.91 -0.69 -20.97
C ASP A 13 -12.81 0.63 -21.74
N THR A 14 -13.95 1.30 -21.96
CA THR A 14 -14.02 2.63 -22.59
C THR A 14 -13.91 3.78 -21.57
N LEU A 15 -14.32 3.55 -20.32
CA LEU A 15 -14.29 4.56 -19.25
C LEU A 15 -12.95 4.60 -18.49
N SER A 16 -12.20 3.49 -18.46
CA SER A 16 -10.87 3.41 -17.85
C SER A 16 -9.97 2.44 -18.64
N PRO A 17 -9.51 2.84 -19.84
CA PRO A 17 -8.67 2.00 -20.68
C PRO A 17 -7.37 1.63 -19.95
N GLY A 18 -7.04 0.33 -19.88
CA GLY A 18 -5.82 -0.17 -19.22
C GLY A 18 -5.90 -0.26 -17.68
N SER A 19 -7.08 -0.09 -17.10
CA SER A 19 -7.27 -0.36 -15.68
C SER A 19 -7.06 -1.84 -15.39
N SER A 20 -6.33 -2.17 -14.32
CA SER A 20 -6.12 -3.56 -13.88
C SER A 20 -7.44 -4.29 -13.68
N TYR A 21 -8.52 -3.57 -13.37
CA TYR A 21 -9.87 -4.09 -13.16
C TYR A 21 -10.62 -4.48 -14.45
N THR A 22 -10.19 -3.98 -15.62
CA THR A 22 -10.84 -4.28 -16.92
C THR A 22 -10.07 -5.33 -17.72
N THR A 23 -8.81 -5.56 -17.36
CA THR A 23 -7.87 -6.44 -18.06
C THR A 23 -7.68 -7.80 -17.40
N SER A 24 -8.30 -8.06 -16.23
CA SER A 24 -8.22 -9.36 -15.57
C SER A 24 -9.11 -10.39 -16.26
N THR A 25 -8.52 -11.22 -17.13
CA THR A 25 -9.18 -12.36 -17.79
C THR A 25 -9.31 -13.59 -16.87
N ASP A 26 -8.65 -13.59 -15.71
CA ASP A 26 -8.69 -14.70 -14.76
C ASP A 26 -9.87 -14.62 -13.77
N PRO A 27 -10.64 -15.73 -13.60
CA PRO A 27 -11.66 -15.82 -12.56
C PRO A 27 -11.07 -15.56 -11.17
N GLY A 28 -11.46 -14.46 -10.53
CA GLY A 28 -11.00 -14.07 -9.19
C GLY A 28 -9.85 -13.05 -9.14
N GLY A 29 -9.24 -12.69 -10.28
CA GLY A 29 -8.15 -11.70 -10.33
C GLY A 29 -8.54 -10.31 -9.80
N GLY A 30 -9.81 -9.92 -9.97
CA GLY A 30 -10.34 -8.65 -9.48
C GLY A 30 -10.26 -8.47 -7.96
N LEU A 31 -10.42 -9.54 -7.18
CA LEU A 31 -10.31 -9.48 -5.71
C LEU A 31 -8.87 -9.22 -5.27
N PHE A 32 -7.89 -9.82 -5.94
CA PHE A 32 -6.48 -9.58 -5.66
C PHE A 32 -6.07 -8.14 -6.00
N ILE A 33 -6.61 -7.57 -7.07
CA ILE A 33 -6.35 -6.17 -7.44
C ILE A 33 -6.96 -5.22 -6.40
N LEU A 34 -8.17 -5.49 -5.92
CA LEU A 34 -8.80 -4.72 -4.84
C LEU A 34 -7.93 -4.79 -3.58
N LEU A 35 -7.56 -5.99 -3.13
CA LEU A 35 -6.72 -6.19 -1.94
C LEU A 35 -5.36 -5.47 -2.07
N ASN A 36 -4.74 -5.52 -3.24
CA ASN A 36 -3.50 -4.79 -3.52
C ASN A 36 -3.69 -3.26 -3.39
N ASN A 37 -4.79 -2.73 -3.92
CA ASN A 37 -5.10 -1.31 -3.79
C ASN A 37 -5.43 -0.91 -2.35
N LEU A 38 -6.13 -1.76 -1.61
CA LEU A 38 -6.42 -1.52 -0.19
C LEU A 38 -5.14 -1.51 0.64
N LEU A 39 -4.23 -2.45 0.37
CA LEU A 39 -2.91 -2.49 1.00
C LEU A 39 -2.15 -1.20 0.70
N LYS A 40 -2.02 -0.81 -0.57
CA LYS A 40 -1.37 0.45 -0.98
C LYS A 40 -1.98 1.68 -0.30
N LEU A 41 -3.31 1.74 -0.23
CA LEU A 41 -4.01 2.83 0.44
C LEU A 41 -3.67 2.89 1.94
N SER A 42 -3.65 1.74 2.63
CA SER A 42 -3.30 1.68 4.05
C SER A 42 -1.87 2.15 4.32
N ILE A 43 -0.94 1.82 3.43
CA ILE A 43 0.47 2.23 3.52
C ILE A 43 0.59 3.76 3.38
N VAL A 44 -0.12 4.34 2.41
CA VAL A 44 -0.15 5.79 2.19
C VAL A 44 -0.70 6.51 3.42
N ILE A 45 -1.83 6.04 3.96
CA ILE A 45 -2.44 6.61 5.17
C ILE A 45 -1.47 6.53 6.36
N ALA A 46 -0.84 5.37 6.58
CA ALA A 46 0.12 5.18 7.65
C ALA A 46 1.34 6.10 7.51
N SER A 47 1.84 6.28 6.28
CA SER A 47 3.00 7.13 6.00
C SER A 47 2.68 8.62 6.23
N ILE A 48 1.52 9.09 5.80
CA ILE A 48 1.05 10.45 6.04
C ILE A 48 0.87 10.69 7.54
N TYR A 49 0.27 9.74 8.25
CA TYR A 49 0.09 9.83 9.70
C TYR A 49 1.42 9.90 10.44
N ALA A 50 2.40 9.07 10.08
CA ALA A 50 3.73 9.12 10.66
C ALA A 50 4.41 10.46 10.41
N PHE A 51 4.31 10.99 9.18
CA PHE A 51 4.87 12.29 8.80
C PHE A 51 4.28 13.44 9.63
N ILE A 52 2.95 13.49 9.77
CA ILE A 52 2.27 14.51 10.58
C ILE A 52 2.71 14.43 12.05
N ASN A 53 2.80 13.23 12.61
CA ASN A 53 3.24 13.06 14.00
C ASN A 53 4.68 13.54 14.23
N ILE A 54 5.58 13.28 13.27
CA ILE A 54 6.97 13.77 13.34
C ILE A 54 7.00 15.30 13.32
N ILE A 55 6.20 15.96 12.47
CA ILE A 55 6.12 17.42 12.42
C ILE A 55 5.59 18.00 13.73
N ILE A 56 4.47 17.46 14.24
CA ILE A 56 3.86 17.94 15.49
C ILE A 56 4.82 17.75 16.67
N ALA A 57 5.52 16.61 16.72
CA ALA A 57 6.49 16.34 17.77
C ALA A 57 7.73 17.23 17.65
N GLY A 58 8.22 17.49 16.43
CA GLY A 58 9.31 18.43 16.18
C GLY A 58 8.96 19.86 16.59
N TYR A 59 7.75 20.33 16.27
CA TYR A 59 7.28 21.64 16.74
C TYR A 59 7.11 21.68 18.26
N GLY A 60 6.58 20.62 18.87
CA GLY A 60 6.48 20.49 20.32
C GLY A 60 7.84 20.53 21.02
N PHE A 61 8.86 19.92 20.40
CA PHE A 61 10.23 19.93 20.91
C PHE A 61 10.87 21.32 20.84
N LEU A 62 10.62 22.07 19.77
CA LEU A 62 11.18 23.42 19.58
C LEU A 62 10.46 24.51 20.38
N SER A 63 9.18 24.32 20.71
CA SER A 63 8.35 25.34 21.37
C SER A 63 8.33 25.26 22.89
N THR A 64 8.88 24.20 23.50
CA THR A 64 8.80 23.99 24.95
C THR A 64 10.16 24.11 25.64
N THR A 65 10.21 24.87 26.74
CA THR A 65 11.39 25.04 27.61
C THR A 65 11.37 24.10 28.82
N GLU A 66 10.26 23.41 29.05
CA GLU A 66 10.02 22.52 30.19
C GLU A 66 10.50 21.08 29.89
N PRO A 67 11.40 20.50 30.70
CA PRO A 67 11.98 19.16 30.47
C PRO A 67 10.95 18.05 30.29
N LYS A 68 9.79 18.18 30.95
CA LYS A 68 8.73 17.17 30.95
C LYS A 68 7.99 17.08 29.61
N GLU A 69 7.81 18.20 28.93
CA GLU A 69 7.15 18.26 27.63
C GLU A 69 8.10 17.84 26.50
N ILE A 70 9.40 18.14 26.65
CA ILE A 70 10.47 17.65 25.78
C ILE A 70 10.49 16.11 25.78
N GLY A 71 10.38 15.47 26.95
CA GLY A 71 10.30 14.02 27.06
C GLY A 71 9.08 13.41 26.36
N LYS A 72 7.92 14.08 26.39
CA LYS A 72 6.72 13.64 25.65
C LYS A 72 6.89 13.81 24.14
N ALA A 73 7.49 14.91 23.70
CA ALA A 73 7.80 15.13 22.28
C ALA A 73 8.76 14.04 21.76
N TRP A 74 9.80 13.70 22.54
CA TRP A 74 10.71 12.60 22.23
C TRP A 74 9.99 11.25 22.12
N SER A 75 9.10 10.94 23.05
CA SER A 75 8.29 9.72 23.01
C SER A 75 7.42 9.63 21.74
N ARG A 76 6.85 10.77 21.29
CA ARG A 76 6.08 10.82 20.04
C ARG A 76 6.96 10.58 18.81
N ILE A 77 8.14 11.18 18.75
CA ILE A 77 9.10 10.94 17.65
C ILE A 77 9.48 9.46 17.61
N TRP A 78 9.82 8.88 18.76
CA TRP A 78 10.21 7.48 18.86
C TRP A 78 9.10 6.53 18.41
N ASN A 79 7.86 6.78 18.83
CA ASN A 79 6.71 5.97 18.39
C ASN A 79 6.46 6.06 16.88
N ALA A 80 6.58 7.26 16.29
CA ALA A 80 6.47 7.43 14.85
C ALA A 80 7.61 6.71 14.11
N MET A 81 8.84 6.77 14.65
CA MET A 81 10.02 6.13 14.07
C MET A 81 9.94 4.60 14.13
N ILE A 82 9.48 4.05 15.26
CA ILE A 82 9.18 2.61 15.39
C ILE A 82 8.09 2.20 14.40
N GLY A 83 6.99 2.94 14.32
CA GLY A 83 5.91 2.63 13.38
C GLY A 83 6.41 2.58 11.93
N LEU A 84 7.23 3.55 11.54
CA LEU A 84 7.82 3.61 10.20
C LEU A 84 8.82 2.47 9.97
N LEU A 85 9.64 2.13 10.97
CA LEU A 85 10.55 0.99 10.93
C LEU A 85 9.80 -0.33 10.79
N PHE A 86 8.68 -0.51 11.47
CA PHE A 86 7.83 -1.71 11.34
C PHE A 86 7.24 -1.84 9.94
N ILE A 87 6.78 -0.73 9.36
CA ILE A 87 6.26 -0.72 7.98
C ILE A 87 7.39 -1.10 7.00
N ALA A 88 8.54 -0.45 7.09
CA ALA A 88 9.71 -0.74 6.26
C ALA A 88 10.18 -2.20 6.44
N GLY A 89 10.25 -2.67 7.69
CA GLY A 89 10.63 -4.04 8.02
C GLY A 89 9.64 -5.07 7.48
N SER A 90 8.34 -4.77 7.53
CA SER A 90 7.29 -5.63 6.95
C SER A 90 7.49 -5.81 5.44
N PHE A 91 7.86 -4.76 4.71
CA PHE A 91 8.16 -4.88 3.27
C PHE A 91 9.42 -5.69 2.99
N VAL A 92 10.46 -5.51 3.79
CA VAL A 92 11.70 -6.30 3.67
C VAL A 92 11.40 -7.78 3.92
N LEU A 93 10.65 -8.09 4.98
CA LEU A 93 10.21 -9.45 5.28
C LEU A 93 9.31 -10.00 4.17
N ALA A 94 8.36 -9.22 3.65
CA ALA A 94 7.52 -9.61 2.54
C ALA A 94 8.34 -9.90 1.27
N ALA A 95 9.39 -9.14 0.99
CA ALA A 95 10.30 -9.41 -0.12
C ALA A 95 11.09 -10.71 0.08
N ILE A 96 11.58 -10.97 1.29
CA ILE A 96 12.30 -12.20 1.64
C ILE A 96 11.38 -13.42 1.52
N PHE A 97 10.18 -13.36 2.11
CA PHE A 97 9.21 -14.44 2.00
C PHE A 97 8.69 -14.61 0.57
N GLY A 98 8.51 -13.52 -0.17
CA GLY A 98 8.16 -13.54 -1.60
C GLY A 98 9.21 -14.29 -2.42
N TYR A 99 10.50 -13.99 -2.19
CA TYR A 99 11.59 -14.67 -2.88
C TYR A 99 11.68 -16.16 -2.53
N ILE A 100 11.52 -16.53 -1.27
CA ILE A 100 11.63 -17.94 -0.83
C ILE A 100 10.45 -18.79 -1.32
N ILE A 101 9.23 -18.25 -1.30
CA ILE A 101 8.01 -19.02 -1.61
C ILE A 101 7.70 -18.98 -3.11
N PHE A 102 7.88 -17.82 -3.75
CA PHE A 102 7.45 -17.59 -5.14
C PHE A 102 8.62 -17.36 -6.11
N GLY A 103 9.87 -17.34 -5.65
CA GLY A 103 11.05 -17.08 -6.48
C GLY A 103 11.20 -15.63 -6.94
N ASP A 104 10.25 -14.75 -6.58
CA ASP A 104 10.22 -13.34 -6.95
C ASP A 104 10.05 -12.46 -5.69
N PRO A 105 11.02 -11.57 -5.37
CA PRO A 105 10.91 -10.65 -4.24
C PRO A 105 9.71 -9.70 -4.35
N SER A 106 9.19 -9.51 -5.57
CA SER A 106 8.04 -8.66 -5.88
C SER A 106 6.70 -9.35 -5.65
N ALA A 107 6.66 -10.67 -5.51
CA ALA A 107 5.41 -11.44 -5.56
C ALA A 107 4.39 -11.00 -4.49
N LEU A 108 4.88 -10.61 -3.30
CA LEU A 108 4.02 -10.12 -2.21
C LEU A 108 3.84 -8.59 -2.20
N LEU A 109 4.69 -7.86 -2.91
CA LEU A 109 4.67 -6.40 -2.99
C LEU A 109 3.80 -5.89 -4.14
N VAL A 110 3.76 -6.68 -5.22
CA VAL A 110 2.94 -6.49 -6.41
C VAL A 110 2.43 -7.88 -6.78
N PRO A 111 1.33 -8.35 -6.17
CA PRO A 111 0.73 -9.62 -6.54
C PRO A 111 0.38 -9.56 -8.03
N LYS A 112 1.13 -10.32 -8.83
CA LYS A 112 0.90 -10.52 -10.25
C LYS A 112 0.36 -11.93 -10.43
N VAL A 113 -0.80 -12.04 -11.06
CA VAL A 113 -1.33 -13.32 -11.49
C VAL A 113 -0.58 -13.71 -12.76
N TYR A 114 0.16 -14.81 -12.71
CA TYR A 114 0.66 -15.49 -13.91
C TYR A 114 -0.41 -16.51 -14.32
N GLY A 115 -1.13 -16.19 -15.39
CA GLY A 115 -1.94 -17.18 -16.10
C GLY A 115 -1.09 -18.02 -17.06
N PRO A 116 -1.55 -19.19 -17.51
CA PRO A 116 -1.00 -19.86 -18.69
C PRO A 116 -1.14 -19.01 -19.96
#